data_AF-A0A1F3LEP0-F1
#
_entry.id   AF-A0A1F3LEP0-F1
#
_cell.length_a   1.000
_cell.length_b   1.000
_cell.length_c   1.000
_cell.angle_alpha   90.00
_cell.angle_beta   90.00
_cell.angle_gamma   90.00
#
_symmetry.space_group_name_H-M   'P 1'
#
loop_
_entity.id
_entity.type
_entity.pdbx_description
1 polymer ?
#
loop_
_entity_poly.entity_id
_entity_poly.type
_entity_poly.pdbx_seq_one_letter_code
_entity_poly.pdbx_strand_id
1 'polypeptide(L)'
;MINIRKLIEEVICDLTYNVSISTVGSKVQVISRLLKNKIFTDWVDSEFVNGYIDDAIIPKHRKSTITGVYADFITPHGFGMMQYKNTEIPIVNLGNEKYEQITEIKVKDSLSVIQSVLENTKDDIAYSLGPNEVYMIQMIMPNCQIMRINKIVSRHFFEAIIQTAKNKLLDIFLEFNDTMFNQEIDFDVMNKKREIDRIINKTINAGVYIEDKGIANICDSTIVGGNRNNIEIYSKAKEELRSITDKIEELVHNIDLDREDLVAEVVKIKMELGSQYQQPKVIKSAFNAIKGIVIGVAANRITPLVDSALEILKQQI
;
A
#
# COMPACT_ATOMS: atom_id res chain seq x y z
N MET A 1 -13.77 -13.20 -30.15
CA MET A 1 -12.84 -12.38 -29.32
C MET A 1 -13.69 -11.70 -28.25
N ILE A 2 -13.30 -11.73 -26.98
CA ILE A 2 -14.09 -11.11 -25.89
C ILE A 2 -14.01 -9.59 -26.04
N ASN A 3 -15.16 -8.90 -26.12
CA ASN A 3 -15.22 -7.45 -26.19
C ASN A 3 -15.14 -6.87 -24.77
N ILE A 4 -14.03 -6.21 -24.45
CA ILE A 4 -13.77 -5.72 -23.09
C ILE A 4 -14.72 -4.60 -22.66
N ARG A 5 -15.13 -3.73 -23.59
CA ARG A 5 -16.09 -2.65 -23.35
C ARG A 5 -17.43 -3.22 -22.91
N LYS A 6 -17.97 -4.16 -23.69
CA LYS A 6 -19.23 -4.83 -23.36
C LYS A 6 -19.16 -5.51 -21.99
N LEU A 7 -18.04 -6.15 -21.68
CA LEU A 7 -17.86 -6.82 -20.39
C LEU A 7 -17.82 -5.81 -19.22
N ILE A 8 -17.20 -4.64 -19.42
CA ILE A 8 -17.20 -3.55 -18.43
C ILE A 8 -18.61 -2.97 -18.24
N GLU A 9 -19.35 -2.70 -19.33
CA GLU A 9 -20.75 -2.22 -19.29
C GLU A 9 -21.65 -3.21 -18.53
N GLU A 10 -21.47 -4.52 -18.76
CA GLU A 10 -22.17 -5.58 -18.02
C GLU A 10 -21.82 -5.56 -16.53
N VAL A 11 -20.55 -5.39 -16.17
CA VAL A 11 -20.15 -5.33 -14.75
C VAL A 11 -20.69 -4.07 -14.06
N ILE A 12 -20.74 -2.93 -14.74
CA ILE A 12 -21.39 -1.73 -14.21
C ILE A 12 -22.85 -2.03 -13.87
N CYS A 13 -23.58 -2.69 -14.77
CA CYS A 13 -24.95 -3.13 -14.51
C CYS A 13 -25.00 -4.10 -13.30
N ASP A 14 -24.17 -5.13 -13.27
CA ASP A 14 -24.16 -6.13 -12.20
C ASP A 14 -23.88 -5.52 -10.82
N LEU A 15 -22.97 -4.54 -10.74
CA LEU A 15 -22.65 -3.81 -9.53
C LEU A 15 -23.84 -2.99 -9.02
N THR A 16 -24.68 -2.47 -9.92
CA THR A 16 -25.89 -1.70 -9.56
C THR A 16 -27.10 -2.59 -9.22
N TYR A 17 -27.24 -3.77 -9.82
CA TYR A 17 -28.43 -4.62 -9.70
C TYR A 17 -28.35 -5.73 -8.62
N ASN A 18 -27.55 -5.52 -7.58
CA ASN A 18 -27.40 -6.44 -6.44
C ASN A 18 -27.05 -7.89 -6.85
N VAL A 19 -26.29 -8.06 -7.93
CA VAL A 19 -25.78 -9.37 -8.37
C VAL A 19 -24.74 -9.88 -7.36
N SER A 20 -24.60 -11.21 -7.24
CA SER A 20 -23.63 -11.84 -6.34
C SER A 20 -22.18 -11.39 -6.63
N ILE A 21 -21.38 -11.16 -5.59
CA ILE A 21 -19.99 -10.73 -5.75
C ILE A 21 -19.14 -11.79 -6.46
N SER A 22 -19.53 -13.07 -6.39
CA SER A 22 -18.83 -14.15 -7.07
C SER A 22 -18.97 -14.04 -8.61
N THR A 23 -20.18 -13.73 -9.08
CA THR A 23 -20.43 -13.48 -10.51
C THR A 23 -19.67 -12.25 -11.00
N VAL A 24 -19.74 -11.15 -10.23
CA VAL A 24 -18.97 -9.93 -10.52
C VAL A 24 -17.46 -10.23 -10.55
N GLY A 25 -16.96 -10.94 -9.55
CA GLY A 25 -15.55 -11.31 -9.42
C GLY A 25 -15.01 -12.09 -10.61
N SER A 26 -15.80 -13.02 -11.15
CA SER A 26 -15.42 -13.79 -12.34
C SER A 26 -15.25 -12.91 -13.57
N LYS A 27 -16.19 -11.97 -13.81
CA LYS A 27 -16.10 -11.02 -14.92
C LYS A 27 -14.93 -10.06 -14.75
N VAL A 28 -14.75 -9.51 -13.55
CA VAL A 28 -13.67 -8.58 -13.20
C VAL A 28 -12.30 -9.25 -13.35
N GLN A 29 -12.17 -10.52 -12.97
CA GLN A 29 -10.96 -11.29 -13.18
C GLN A 29 -10.60 -11.37 -14.66
N VAL A 30 -11.56 -11.67 -15.54
CA VAL A 30 -11.33 -11.66 -17.00
C VAL A 30 -10.91 -10.27 -17.49
N ILE A 31 -11.62 -9.20 -17.09
CA ILE A 31 -11.29 -7.82 -17.45
C ILE A 31 -9.85 -7.49 -17.04
N SER A 32 -9.45 -7.84 -15.81
CA SER A 32 -8.12 -7.52 -15.28
C SER A 32 -6.98 -8.09 -16.15
N ARG A 33 -7.14 -9.33 -16.63
CA ARG A 33 -6.16 -9.99 -17.51
C ARG A 33 -6.14 -9.36 -18.90
N LEU A 34 -7.31 -8.95 -19.41
CA LEU A 34 -7.41 -8.28 -20.72
C LEU A 34 -6.79 -6.88 -20.71
N LEU A 35 -6.93 -6.12 -19.61
CA LEU A 35 -6.34 -4.79 -19.45
C LEU A 35 -4.81 -4.81 -19.33
N LYS A 36 -4.20 -5.98 -19.05
CA LYS A 36 -2.73 -6.14 -18.89
C LYS A 36 -2.09 -5.16 -17.91
N ASN A 37 -2.87 -4.66 -16.95
CA ASN A 37 -2.37 -3.80 -15.88
C ASN A 37 -2.14 -4.67 -14.63
N LYS A 38 -0.86 -4.77 -14.22
CA LYS A 38 -0.46 -5.62 -13.10
C LYS A 38 -1.07 -5.17 -11.77
N ILE A 39 -1.12 -3.86 -11.50
CA ILE A 39 -1.64 -3.31 -10.25
C ILE A 39 -3.11 -3.69 -10.05
N PHE A 40 -3.93 -3.52 -11.09
CA PHE A 40 -5.33 -3.90 -11.05
C PHE A 40 -5.49 -5.42 -10.96
N THR A 41 -4.68 -6.19 -11.68
CA THR A 41 -4.72 -7.65 -11.61
C THR A 41 -4.40 -8.16 -10.19
N ASP A 42 -3.34 -7.65 -9.58
CA ASP A 42 -2.93 -8.04 -8.23
C ASP A 42 -3.99 -7.62 -7.19
N TRP A 43 -4.60 -6.44 -7.37
CA TRP A 43 -5.70 -5.98 -6.52
C TRP A 43 -6.95 -6.86 -6.67
N VAL A 44 -7.34 -7.22 -7.90
CA VAL A 44 -8.47 -8.12 -8.18
C VAL A 44 -8.22 -9.52 -7.61
N ASP A 45 -7.02 -10.06 -7.80
CA ASP A 45 -6.65 -11.37 -7.25
C ASP A 45 -6.73 -11.36 -5.71
N SER A 46 -6.32 -10.26 -5.07
CA SER A 46 -6.36 -10.13 -3.60
C SER A 46 -7.78 -9.91 -3.07
N GLU A 47 -8.57 -9.01 -3.68
CA GLU A 47 -9.91 -8.69 -3.18
C GLU A 47 -10.93 -9.78 -3.55
N PHE A 48 -10.95 -10.24 -4.80
CA PHE A 48 -12.04 -11.08 -5.33
C PHE A 48 -11.73 -12.58 -5.35
N VAL A 49 -10.47 -12.97 -5.58
CA VAL A 49 -10.12 -14.37 -5.89
C VAL A 49 -9.54 -15.10 -4.68
N ASN A 50 -8.36 -14.71 -4.22
CA ASN A 50 -7.54 -15.48 -3.30
C ASN A 50 -7.58 -14.95 -1.85
N GLY A 51 -7.97 -13.68 -1.66
CA GLY A 51 -7.71 -13.01 -0.39
C GLY A 51 -6.27 -12.48 -0.30
N TYR A 52 -5.95 -11.88 0.84
CA TYR A 52 -4.63 -11.33 1.14
C TYR A 52 -3.73 -12.39 1.78
N ILE A 53 -2.52 -12.54 1.25
CA ILE A 53 -1.47 -13.38 1.86
C ILE A 53 -0.95 -12.76 3.16
N ASP A 54 -0.24 -13.56 3.97
CA ASP A 54 0.07 -13.17 5.34
C ASP A 54 0.93 -11.92 5.48
N ASP A 55 1.92 -11.76 4.61
CA ASP A 55 2.87 -10.64 4.59
C ASP A 55 2.40 -9.47 3.70
N ALA A 56 1.18 -9.55 3.14
CA ALA A 56 0.66 -8.47 2.30
C ALA A 56 0.35 -7.21 3.11
N ILE A 57 0.56 -6.05 2.46
CA ILE A 57 0.07 -4.77 2.99
C ILE A 57 -1.46 -4.79 2.91
N ILE A 58 -2.10 -4.91 4.07
CA ILE A 58 -3.56 -4.93 4.19
C ILE A 58 -4.12 -3.49 4.05
N PRO A 59 -5.04 -3.23 3.11
CA PRO A 59 -5.66 -1.92 2.96
C PRO A 59 -6.39 -1.45 4.22
N LYS A 60 -6.50 -0.13 4.40
CA LYS A 60 -7.15 0.46 5.58
C LYS A 60 -8.60 -0.01 5.75
N HIS A 61 -9.37 -0.13 4.68
CA HIS A 61 -10.76 -0.60 4.73
C HIS A 61 -10.89 -2.07 5.16
N ARG A 62 -9.80 -2.85 5.14
CA ARG A 62 -9.73 -4.24 5.63
C ARG A 62 -9.30 -4.34 7.10
N LYS A 63 -9.15 -3.20 7.79
CA LYS A 63 -8.79 -3.12 9.22
C LYS A 63 -9.91 -2.49 10.02
N SER A 64 -10.20 -3.07 11.19
CA SER A 64 -11.14 -2.51 12.15
C SER A 64 -10.67 -2.79 13.58
N THR A 65 -11.27 -2.07 14.51
CA THR A 65 -11.24 -2.41 15.93
C THR A 65 -12.44 -3.32 16.24
N ILE A 66 -12.27 -4.24 17.19
CA ILE A 66 -13.38 -5.02 17.75
C ILE A 66 -14.34 -4.13 18.53
N THR A 67 -15.60 -4.57 18.65
CA THR A 67 -16.59 -3.93 19.51
C THR A 67 -16.41 -4.33 20.98
N GLY A 68 -15.94 -5.56 21.23
CA GLY A 68 -15.71 -6.07 22.58
C GLY A 68 -15.22 -7.51 22.59
N VAL A 69 -14.88 -8.00 23.78
CA VAL A 69 -14.50 -9.40 24.02
C VAL A 69 -15.47 -10.01 25.02
N TYR A 70 -16.08 -11.12 24.65
CA TYR A 70 -17.09 -11.80 25.48
C TYR A 70 -16.67 -13.22 25.77
N ALA A 71 -16.85 -13.64 27.02
CA ALA A 71 -16.47 -14.97 27.47
C ALA A 71 -17.60 -15.69 28.22
N ASP A 72 -17.56 -17.02 28.11
CA ASP A 72 -18.23 -17.95 29.00
C ASP A 72 -17.17 -18.52 29.94
N PHE A 73 -17.37 -18.41 31.26
CA PHE A 73 -16.39 -18.88 32.25
C PHE A 73 -17.07 -19.41 33.51
N ILE A 74 -16.34 -20.23 34.26
CA ILE A 74 -16.77 -20.72 35.58
C ILE A 74 -15.83 -20.17 36.65
N THR A 75 -16.35 -19.89 37.84
CA THR A 75 -15.57 -19.43 38.99
C THR A 75 -16.05 -20.10 40.27
N PRO A 76 -15.17 -20.37 41.24
CA PRO A 76 -15.58 -20.88 42.54
C PRO A 76 -16.51 -19.90 43.26
N HIS A 77 -17.63 -20.41 43.79
CA HIS A 77 -18.56 -19.62 44.61
C HIS A 77 -19.08 -20.47 45.78
N GLY A 78 -18.50 -20.26 46.96
CA GLY A 78 -18.80 -21.07 48.15
C GLY A 78 -18.40 -22.53 47.96
N PHE A 79 -19.33 -23.46 48.22
CA PHE A 79 -19.14 -24.91 48.02
C PHE A 79 -19.43 -25.41 46.59
N GLY A 80 -19.62 -24.51 45.63
CA GLY A 80 -19.96 -24.85 44.24
C GLY A 80 -19.22 -24.02 43.20
N MET A 81 -19.59 -24.22 41.93
CA MET A 81 -19.09 -23.46 40.79
C MET A 81 -20.22 -22.59 40.23
N MET A 82 -19.95 -21.31 39.99
CA MET A 82 -20.87 -20.42 39.31
C MET A 82 -20.46 -20.27 37.84
N GLN A 83 -21.43 -20.35 36.93
CA GLN A 83 -21.21 -20.19 35.50
C GLN A 83 -21.71 -18.83 35.02
N TYR A 84 -20.85 -18.12 34.30
CA TYR A 84 -21.16 -16.88 33.60
C TYR A 84 -21.13 -17.14 32.11
N LYS A 85 -22.07 -16.52 31.38
CA LYS A 85 -22.19 -16.65 29.93
C LYS A 85 -22.24 -15.27 29.28
N ASN A 86 -21.67 -15.16 28.09
CA ASN A 86 -21.64 -13.98 27.25
C ASN A 86 -21.33 -12.69 28.04
N THR A 87 -20.33 -12.77 28.92
CA THR A 87 -19.94 -11.66 29.79
C THR A 87 -18.79 -10.91 29.16
N GLU A 88 -18.91 -9.58 29.09
CA GLU A 88 -17.86 -8.71 28.55
C GLU A 88 -16.63 -8.72 29.48
N ILE A 89 -15.46 -8.84 28.87
CA ILE A 89 -14.19 -8.90 29.57
C ILE A 89 -13.49 -7.53 29.49
N PRO A 90 -13.06 -6.94 30.63
CA PRO A 90 -12.39 -5.65 30.66
C PRO A 90 -10.93 -5.77 30.23
N ILE A 91 -10.71 -5.98 28.93
CA ILE A 91 -9.37 -6.16 28.32
C ILE A 91 -8.47 -4.92 28.46
N VAL A 92 -9.02 -3.77 28.83
CA VAL A 92 -8.27 -2.55 29.19
C VAL A 92 -7.28 -2.81 30.33
N ASN A 93 -7.55 -3.78 31.21
CA ASN A 93 -6.68 -4.14 32.32
C ASN A 93 -5.40 -4.87 31.88
N LEU A 94 -5.24 -5.19 30.59
CA LEU A 94 -4.02 -5.80 30.05
C LEU A 94 -2.89 -4.79 29.79
N GLY A 95 -3.19 -3.49 29.84
CA GLY A 95 -2.28 -2.43 29.42
C GLY A 95 -2.36 -2.14 27.91
N ASN A 96 -1.95 -0.93 27.51
CA ASN A 96 -2.20 -0.38 26.17
C ASN A 96 -1.66 -1.25 25.03
N GLU A 97 -0.44 -1.76 25.16
CA GLU A 97 0.20 -2.58 24.11
C GLU A 97 -0.61 -3.85 23.79
N LYS A 98 -1.00 -4.60 24.82
CA LYS A 98 -1.80 -5.83 24.67
C LYS A 98 -3.24 -5.52 24.26
N TYR A 99 -3.78 -4.40 24.74
CA TYR A 99 -5.10 -3.92 24.35
C TYR A 99 -5.15 -3.66 22.83
N GLU A 100 -4.19 -2.92 22.28
CA GLU A 100 -4.10 -2.66 20.84
C GLU A 100 -3.96 -3.96 20.04
N GLN A 101 -3.09 -4.88 20.49
CA GLN A 101 -2.91 -6.18 19.86
C GLN A 101 -4.21 -7.00 19.78
N ILE A 102 -5.00 -7.04 20.86
CA ILE A 102 -6.23 -7.82 20.92
C ILE A 102 -7.35 -7.13 20.13
N THR A 103 -7.39 -5.81 20.13
CA THR A 103 -8.49 -5.06 19.54
C THR A 103 -8.36 -4.85 18.03
N GLU A 104 -7.15 -4.91 17.46
CA GLU A 104 -6.96 -4.84 16.01
C GLU A 104 -7.42 -6.13 15.31
N ILE A 105 -8.24 -5.98 14.27
CA ILE A 105 -8.64 -7.06 13.35
C ILE A 105 -8.23 -6.71 11.93
N LYS A 106 -7.69 -7.71 11.23
CA LYS A 106 -7.32 -7.65 9.81
C LYS A 106 -8.07 -8.75 9.08
N VAL A 107 -8.97 -8.39 8.17
CA VAL A 107 -9.75 -9.35 7.38
C VAL A 107 -9.06 -9.62 6.06
N LYS A 108 -8.50 -10.83 5.93
CA LYS A 108 -7.72 -11.26 4.76
C LYS A 108 -8.55 -12.02 3.72
N ASP A 109 -9.72 -12.52 4.08
CA ASP A 109 -10.54 -13.34 3.19
C ASP A 109 -10.99 -12.59 1.92
N SER A 110 -11.23 -13.33 0.84
CA SER A 110 -11.79 -12.77 -0.39
C SER A 110 -13.22 -12.27 -0.18
N LEU A 111 -13.67 -11.32 -1.00
CA LEU A 111 -15.00 -10.74 -0.90
C LEU A 111 -16.11 -11.79 -1.02
N SER A 112 -15.89 -12.86 -1.78
CA SER A 112 -16.83 -13.97 -1.92
C SER A 112 -17.04 -14.71 -0.60
N VAL A 113 -15.96 -14.95 0.15
CA VAL A 113 -16.03 -15.57 1.48
C VAL A 113 -16.75 -14.64 2.46
N ILE A 114 -16.41 -13.34 2.44
CA ILE A 114 -17.06 -12.34 3.29
C ILE A 114 -18.56 -12.27 3.01
N GLN A 115 -18.96 -12.25 1.73
CA GLN A 115 -20.38 -12.25 1.37
C GLN A 115 -21.08 -13.51 1.89
N SER A 116 -20.46 -14.68 1.75
CA SER A 116 -21.04 -15.93 2.26
C SER A 116 -21.24 -15.88 3.79
N VAL A 117 -20.29 -15.32 4.54
CA VAL A 117 -20.44 -15.13 5.99
C VAL A 117 -21.62 -14.21 6.32
N LEU A 118 -21.76 -13.10 5.59
CA LEU A 118 -22.84 -12.13 5.77
C LEU A 118 -24.23 -12.66 5.41
N GLU A 119 -24.32 -13.57 4.45
CA GLU A 119 -25.59 -14.22 4.08
C GLU A 119 -26.04 -15.22 5.14
N ASN A 120 -25.09 -15.89 5.81
CA ASN A 120 -25.37 -16.92 6.80
C ASN A 120 -25.48 -16.41 8.24
N THR A 121 -25.00 -15.20 8.52
CA THR A 121 -25.01 -14.58 9.86
C THR A 121 -25.87 -13.34 9.82
N LYS A 122 -26.80 -13.15 10.77
CA LYS A 122 -27.61 -11.92 10.88
C LYS A 122 -27.02 -10.88 11.83
N ASP A 123 -26.32 -11.35 12.86
CA ASP A 123 -25.73 -10.53 13.91
C ASP A 123 -24.25 -10.20 13.65
N ASP A 124 -23.59 -9.59 14.63
CA ASP A 124 -22.15 -9.37 14.64
C ASP A 124 -21.36 -10.68 14.60
N ILE A 125 -20.15 -10.61 14.04
CA ILE A 125 -19.33 -11.79 13.78
C ILE A 125 -18.38 -12.04 14.96
N ALA A 126 -18.42 -13.26 15.46
CA ALA A 126 -17.61 -13.72 16.58
C ALA A 126 -16.34 -14.45 16.08
N TYR A 127 -15.17 -13.93 16.44
CA TYR A 127 -13.87 -14.56 16.21
C TYR A 127 -13.36 -15.17 17.51
N SER A 128 -13.06 -16.48 17.49
CA SER A 128 -12.38 -17.09 18.62
C SER A 128 -10.96 -16.55 18.76
N LEU A 129 -10.52 -16.38 20.01
CA LEU A 129 -9.17 -15.90 20.31
C LEU A 129 -8.15 -17.03 20.14
N GLY A 130 -6.95 -16.67 19.70
CA GLY A 130 -5.81 -17.59 19.64
C GLY A 130 -5.28 -17.94 21.04
N PRO A 131 -4.51 -19.04 21.18
CA PRO A 131 -4.01 -19.51 22.48
C PRO A 131 -3.26 -18.44 23.30
N ASN A 132 -2.44 -17.62 22.65
CA ASN A 132 -1.72 -16.53 23.31
C ASN A 132 -2.67 -15.45 23.85
N GLU A 133 -3.71 -15.10 23.11
CA GLU A 133 -4.69 -14.08 23.52
C GLU A 133 -5.57 -14.60 24.66
N VAL A 134 -5.95 -15.88 24.61
CA VAL A 134 -6.65 -16.56 25.72
C VAL A 134 -5.80 -16.54 26.98
N TYR A 135 -4.50 -16.85 26.86
CA TYR A 135 -3.56 -16.78 27.98
C TYR A 135 -3.49 -15.38 28.58
N MET A 136 -3.37 -14.34 27.74
CA MET A 136 -3.35 -12.94 28.21
C MET A 136 -4.61 -12.61 29.01
N ILE A 137 -5.79 -13.01 28.53
CA ILE A 137 -7.05 -12.74 29.23
C ILE A 137 -7.16 -13.55 30.52
N GLN A 138 -6.66 -14.79 30.55
CA GLN A 138 -6.63 -15.60 31.76
C GLN A 138 -5.81 -14.94 32.87
N MET A 139 -4.76 -14.16 32.55
CA MET A 139 -3.95 -13.42 33.54
C MET A 139 -4.74 -12.35 34.29
N ILE A 140 -5.73 -11.72 33.67
CA ILE A 140 -6.59 -10.72 34.32
C ILE A 140 -7.84 -11.34 34.96
N MET A 141 -8.04 -12.66 34.81
CA MET A 141 -9.14 -13.43 35.39
C MET A 141 -8.63 -14.66 36.18
N PRO A 142 -7.75 -14.50 37.18
CA PRO A 142 -6.99 -15.61 37.78
C PRO A 142 -7.84 -16.69 38.48
N ASN A 143 -9.04 -16.34 38.95
CA ASN A 143 -9.95 -17.24 39.67
C ASN A 143 -11.09 -17.77 38.80
N CYS A 144 -10.97 -17.64 37.48
CA CYS A 144 -11.97 -18.10 36.52
C CYS A 144 -11.34 -19.12 35.58
N GLN A 145 -12.11 -20.13 35.17
CA GLN A 145 -11.76 -20.99 34.06
C GLN A 145 -12.59 -20.58 32.84
N ILE A 146 -11.91 -20.03 31.83
CA ILE A 146 -12.52 -19.61 30.57
C ILE A 146 -12.88 -20.87 29.77
N MET A 147 -14.15 -20.99 29.38
CA MET A 147 -14.64 -22.11 28.56
C MET A 147 -14.71 -21.74 27.09
N ARG A 148 -15.15 -20.52 26.79
CA ARG A 148 -15.25 -19.96 25.44
C ARG A 148 -14.98 -18.47 25.51
N ILE A 149 -14.29 -17.93 24.52
CA ILE A 149 -14.06 -16.50 24.43
C ILE A 149 -13.97 -16.07 22.98
N ASN A 150 -14.66 -14.98 22.65
CA ASN A 150 -14.70 -14.45 21.29
C ASN A 150 -14.52 -12.93 21.29
N LYS A 151 -13.81 -12.44 20.28
CA LYS A 151 -13.83 -11.05 19.83
C LYS A 151 -15.08 -10.86 18.99
N ILE A 152 -15.78 -9.75 19.20
CA ILE A 152 -16.96 -9.40 18.42
C ILE A 152 -16.59 -8.29 17.46
N VAL A 153 -16.87 -8.49 16.17
CA VAL A 153 -16.63 -7.53 15.11
C VAL A 153 -17.97 -7.16 14.49
N SER A 154 -18.22 -5.86 14.35
CA SER A 154 -19.48 -5.38 13.79
C SER A 154 -19.71 -5.95 12.39
N ARG A 155 -20.92 -6.47 12.14
CA ARG A 155 -21.36 -6.89 10.80
C ARG A 155 -21.16 -5.78 9.76
N HIS A 156 -21.43 -4.54 10.15
CA HIS A 156 -21.32 -3.37 9.26
C HIS A 156 -19.92 -3.15 8.71
N PHE A 157 -18.89 -3.58 9.43
CA PHE A 157 -17.51 -3.50 8.92
C PHE A 157 -17.32 -4.38 7.68
N PHE A 158 -17.85 -5.60 7.67
CA PHE A 158 -17.77 -6.50 6.53
C PHE A 158 -18.62 -6.01 5.35
N GLU A 159 -19.78 -5.42 5.62
CA GLU A 159 -20.60 -4.75 4.61
C GLU A 159 -19.82 -3.59 3.98
N ALA A 160 -19.15 -2.77 4.80
CA ALA A 160 -18.33 -1.66 4.34
C ALA A 160 -17.13 -2.11 3.50
N ILE A 161 -16.52 -3.27 3.80
CA ILE A 161 -15.47 -3.86 2.95
C ILE A 161 -16.00 -4.11 1.54
N ILE A 162 -17.14 -4.81 1.41
CA ILE A 162 -17.73 -5.12 0.11
C ILE A 162 -18.12 -3.84 -0.63
N GLN A 163 -18.77 -2.90 0.06
CA GLN A 163 -19.18 -1.64 -0.57
C GLN A 163 -18.00 -0.80 -1.05
N THR A 164 -16.92 -0.73 -0.26
CA THR A 164 -15.70 -0.02 -0.66
C THR A 164 -15.10 -0.60 -1.93
N ALA A 165 -15.02 -1.93 -2.03
CA ALA A 165 -14.50 -2.59 -3.24
C ALA A 165 -15.42 -2.38 -4.46
N LYS A 166 -16.75 -2.44 -4.26
CA LYS A 166 -17.74 -2.16 -5.31
C LYS A 166 -17.61 -0.73 -5.84
N ASN A 167 -17.50 0.24 -4.94
CA ASN A 167 -17.36 1.66 -5.30
C ASN A 167 -16.06 1.89 -6.10
N LYS A 168 -14.93 1.32 -5.66
CA LYS A 168 -13.67 1.42 -6.41
C LYS A 168 -13.77 0.85 -7.83
N LEU A 169 -14.42 -0.30 -7.98
CA LEU A 169 -14.66 -0.87 -9.32
C LEU A 169 -15.55 0.02 -10.17
N LEU A 170 -16.62 0.55 -9.58
CA LEU A 170 -17.55 1.43 -10.27
C LEU A 170 -16.84 2.70 -10.74
N ASP A 171 -16.03 3.33 -9.88
CA ASP A 171 -15.24 4.51 -10.21
C ASP A 171 -14.29 4.24 -11.39
N ILE A 172 -13.55 3.11 -11.36
CA ILE A 172 -12.64 2.73 -12.45
C ILE A 172 -13.41 2.50 -13.75
N PHE A 173 -14.51 1.76 -13.70
CA PHE A 173 -15.24 1.34 -14.90
C PHE A 173 -16.09 2.46 -15.52
N LEU A 174 -16.66 3.34 -14.70
CA LEU A 174 -17.30 4.56 -15.21
C LEU A 174 -16.26 5.48 -15.85
N GLU A 175 -15.09 5.67 -15.21
CA GLU A 175 -14.03 6.50 -15.79
C GLU A 175 -13.51 5.91 -17.11
N PHE A 176 -13.37 4.58 -17.22
CA PHE A 176 -13.07 3.92 -18.51
C PHE A 176 -14.17 4.16 -19.56
N ASN A 177 -15.43 4.04 -19.16
CA ASN A 177 -16.55 4.23 -20.09
C ASN A 177 -16.59 5.67 -20.63
N ASP A 178 -16.38 6.65 -19.77
CA ASP A 178 -16.45 8.06 -20.12
C ASP A 178 -15.23 8.55 -20.91
N THR A 179 -14.02 8.06 -20.56
CA THR A 179 -12.77 8.56 -21.13
C THR A 179 -12.23 7.74 -22.30
N MET A 180 -12.45 6.42 -22.30
CA MET A 180 -11.85 5.51 -23.29
C MET A 180 -12.85 4.99 -24.31
N PHE A 181 -14.10 4.73 -23.92
CA PHE A 181 -15.08 4.08 -24.79
C PHE A 181 -16.03 5.03 -25.51
N ASN A 182 -16.09 6.29 -25.10
CA ASN A 182 -17.15 7.21 -25.51
C ASN A 182 -17.13 7.56 -27.02
N GLN A 183 -16.12 7.15 -27.79
CA GLN A 183 -16.00 7.44 -29.24
C GLN A 183 -15.29 6.35 -30.08
N GLU A 184 -14.79 5.27 -29.48
CA GLU A 184 -14.00 4.24 -30.19
C GLU A 184 -14.81 2.94 -30.35
N ILE A 185 -14.90 2.44 -31.58
CA ILE A 185 -15.54 1.15 -31.92
C ILE A 185 -14.62 -0.03 -31.55
N ASP A 186 -13.30 0.18 -31.62
CA ASP A 186 -12.29 -0.81 -31.31
C ASP A 186 -11.34 -0.29 -30.22
N PHE A 187 -11.27 -1.00 -29.10
CA PHE A 187 -10.45 -0.63 -27.96
C PHE A 187 -9.13 -1.38 -28.00
N ASP A 188 -8.04 -0.66 -28.24
CA ASP A 188 -6.69 -1.19 -28.11
C ASP A 188 -6.07 -0.81 -26.76
N VAL A 189 -5.98 -1.81 -25.88
CA VAL A 189 -5.33 -1.74 -24.56
C VAL A 189 -3.93 -1.13 -24.65
N MET A 190 -3.17 -1.43 -25.72
CA MET A 190 -1.80 -0.96 -25.86
C MET A 190 -1.74 0.55 -26.14
N ASN A 191 -2.69 1.07 -26.92
CA ASN A 191 -2.78 2.51 -27.23
C ASN A 191 -3.27 3.33 -26.04
N LYS A 192 -4.14 2.74 -25.19
CA LYS A 192 -4.72 3.40 -24.01
C LYS A 192 -3.98 3.10 -22.71
N LYS A 193 -2.87 2.36 -22.74
CA LYS A 193 -2.15 1.90 -21.55
C LYS A 193 -1.85 2.99 -20.52
N ARG A 194 -1.37 4.15 -20.96
CA ARG A 194 -1.05 5.27 -20.05
C ARG A 194 -2.26 5.77 -19.28
N GLU A 195 -3.41 5.81 -19.94
CA GLU A 195 -4.66 6.28 -19.35
C GLU A 195 -5.27 5.18 -18.46
N ILE A 196 -5.14 3.91 -18.84
CA ILE A 196 -5.50 2.74 -18.01
C ILE A 196 -4.72 2.80 -16.71
N ASP A 197 -3.40 2.95 -16.81
CA ASP A 197 -2.49 3.07 -15.67
C ASP A 197 -2.85 4.28 -14.80
N ARG A 198 -3.22 5.42 -15.41
CA ARG A 198 -3.66 6.62 -14.67
C ARG A 198 -4.88 6.33 -13.80
N ILE A 199 -5.96 5.85 -14.41
CA ILE A 199 -7.26 5.65 -13.75
C ILE A 199 -7.11 4.63 -12.63
N ILE A 200 -6.42 3.52 -12.89
CA ILE A 200 -6.19 2.46 -11.90
C ILE A 200 -5.36 2.98 -10.71
N ASN A 201 -4.26 3.70 -10.96
CA ASN A 201 -3.40 4.19 -9.88
C ASN A 201 -4.12 5.21 -8.99
N LYS A 202 -4.90 6.12 -9.59
CA LYS A 202 -5.71 7.11 -8.88
C LYS A 202 -6.66 6.45 -7.89
N THR A 203 -7.34 5.37 -8.29
CA THR A 203 -8.39 4.74 -7.47
C THR A 203 -7.87 3.67 -6.51
N ILE A 204 -6.88 2.87 -6.91
CA ILE A 204 -6.40 1.73 -6.11
C ILE A 204 -5.33 2.16 -5.11
N ASN A 205 -4.33 2.91 -5.58
CA ASN A 205 -3.15 3.17 -4.78
C ASN A 205 -3.33 4.35 -3.82
N ALA A 206 -4.34 5.20 -3.98
CA ALA A 206 -4.66 6.34 -3.11
C ALA A 206 -3.43 7.11 -2.59
N GLY A 207 -2.35 7.09 -3.37
CA GLY A 207 -1.12 7.83 -3.20
C GLY A 207 -1.22 9.00 -4.15
N VAL A 208 -0.94 10.18 -3.63
CA VAL A 208 -1.21 11.48 -4.26
C VAL A 208 -0.91 11.47 -5.76
N TYR A 209 -1.99 11.61 -6.55
CA TYR A 209 -1.91 11.81 -7.99
C TYR A 209 -1.90 13.32 -8.25
N ILE A 210 -0.77 13.84 -8.69
CA ILE A 210 -0.61 15.26 -9.03
C ILE A 210 -0.82 15.42 -10.53
N GLU A 211 -1.87 16.12 -10.94
CA GLU A 211 -2.11 16.48 -12.34
C GLU A 211 -1.19 17.60 -12.80
N ASP A 212 -0.70 17.49 -14.05
CA ASP A 212 0.14 18.44 -14.79
C ASP A 212 1.39 18.96 -14.05
N LYS A 213 1.22 20.04 -13.27
CA LYS A 213 2.26 20.83 -12.58
C LYS A 213 1.85 21.16 -11.13
N GLY A 214 0.98 20.37 -10.51
CA GLY A 214 0.64 20.57 -9.11
C GLY A 214 1.86 20.41 -8.20
N ILE A 215 1.81 21.04 -7.03
CA ILE A 215 2.76 20.83 -5.93
C ILE A 215 1.96 20.17 -4.82
N ALA A 216 2.38 18.98 -4.38
CA ALA A 216 1.77 18.34 -3.23
C ALA A 216 2.83 18.09 -2.15
N ASN A 217 2.45 18.37 -0.91
CA ASN A 217 3.25 18.05 0.26
C ASN A 217 2.83 16.67 0.77
N ILE A 218 3.68 15.67 0.58
CA ILE A 218 3.40 14.26 0.89
C ILE A 218 4.37 13.84 2.01
N CYS A 219 3.84 13.41 3.15
CA CYS A 219 4.61 12.82 4.25
C CYS A 219 4.35 11.31 4.32
N ASP A 220 5.39 10.52 4.62
CA ASP A 220 5.33 9.08 4.91
C ASP A 220 4.63 8.21 3.84
N SER A 221 4.97 8.39 2.55
CA SER A 221 4.45 7.55 1.45
C SER A 221 5.55 7.15 0.46
N THR A 222 5.46 5.95 -0.11
CA THR A 222 6.36 5.48 -1.19
C THR A 222 5.98 6.17 -2.51
N ILE A 223 6.85 7.04 -3.03
CA ILE A 223 6.61 7.76 -4.29
C ILE A 223 7.11 6.89 -5.46
N VAL A 224 6.20 6.25 -6.19
CA VAL A 224 6.53 5.58 -7.46
C VAL A 224 6.45 6.62 -8.59
N GLY A 225 7.48 7.44 -8.69
CA GLY A 225 7.46 8.66 -9.51
C GLY A 225 7.83 8.46 -10.99
N GLY A 226 7.23 9.29 -11.86
CA GLY A 226 7.48 9.35 -13.31
C GLY A 226 8.83 9.98 -13.70
N ASN A 227 9.07 10.13 -15.00
CA ASN A 227 10.41 10.46 -15.56
C ASN A 227 10.94 11.89 -15.29
N ARG A 228 10.16 12.78 -14.64
CA ARG A 228 10.48 14.21 -14.40
C ARG A 228 9.98 14.71 -13.03
N ASN A 229 10.36 14.02 -11.95
CA ASN A 229 9.98 14.46 -10.61
C ASN A 229 10.98 15.47 -10.07
N ASN A 230 10.47 16.57 -9.51
CA ASN A 230 11.24 17.49 -8.70
C ASN A 230 10.88 17.22 -7.23
N ILE A 231 11.87 17.04 -6.37
CA ILE A 231 11.68 16.86 -4.92
C ILE A 231 12.39 17.99 -4.17
N GLU A 232 12.00 18.19 -2.91
CA GLU A 232 12.81 18.95 -1.96
C GLU A 232 13.67 17.97 -1.17
N ILE A 233 14.97 17.90 -1.50
CA ILE A 233 15.93 17.11 -0.71
C ILE A 233 16.10 17.81 0.64
N TYR A 234 15.94 17.06 1.73
CA TYR A 234 16.08 17.59 3.08
C TYR A 234 17.42 18.30 3.27
N SER A 235 17.42 19.41 4.03
CA SER A 235 18.59 20.28 4.23
C SER A 235 19.86 19.50 4.63
N LYS A 236 19.74 18.54 5.54
CA LYS A 236 20.86 17.69 5.97
C LYS A 236 21.43 16.84 4.83
N ALA A 237 20.57 16.17 4.05
CA ALA A 237 21.01 15.37 2.91
C ALA A 237 21.62 16.26 1.81
N LYS A 238 21.11 17.48 1.64
CA LYS A 238 21.63 18.49 0.70
C LYS A 238 23.04 18.94 1.09
N GLU A 239 23.29 19.15 2.38
CA GLU A 239 24.63 19.46 2.91
C GLU A 239 25.60 18.29 2.74
N GLU A 240 25.17 17.06 3.03
CA GLU A 240 25.99 15.86 2.85
C GLU A 240 26.36 15.64 1.38
N LEU A 241 25.38 15.76 0.47
CA LEU A 241 25.63 15.65 -0.98
C LEU A 241 26.55 16.76 -1.49
N ARG A 242 26.43 17.99 -1.00
CA ARG A 242 27.36 19.08 -1.31
C ARG A 242 28.77 18.77 -0.83
N SER A 243 28.92 18.33 0.43
CA SER A 243 30.22 17.96 0.99
C SER A 243 30.89 16.83 0.20
N ILE A 244 30.13 15.82 -0.23
CA ILE A 244 30.64 14.76 -1.10
C ILE A 244 31.06 15.32 -2.46
N THR A 245 30.25 16.19 -3.06
CA THR A 245 30.54 16.81 -4.36
C THR A 245 31.79 17.68 -4.31
N ASP A 246 31.99 18.44 -3.23
CA ASP A 246 33.18 19.28 -3.02
C ASP A 246 34.45 18.42 -2.84
N LYS A 247 34.36 17.31 -2.11
CA LYS A 247 35.48 16.34 -2.01
C LYS A 247 35.83 15.71 -3.34
N ILE A 248 34.83 15.40 -4.16
CA ILE A 248 35.05 14.89 -5.52
C ILE A 248 35.75 15.96 -6.36
N GLU A 249 35.31 17.21 -6.30
CA GLU A 249 35.93 18.33 -7.02
C GLU A 249 37.40 18.54 -6.62
N GLU A 250 37.71 18.50 -5.32
CA GLU A 250 39.09 18.60 -4.81
C GLU A 250 39.95 17.44 -5.30
N LEU A 251 39.43 16.21 -5.28
CA LEU A 251 40.13 15.04 -5.80
C LEU A 251 40.35 15.14 -7.32
N VAL A 252 39.40 15.71 -8.06
CA VAL A 252 39.52 15.95 -9.50
C VAL A 252 40.58 17.01 -9.81
N HIS A 253 40.65 18.10 -9.04
CA HIS A 253 41.67 19.14 -9.21
C HIS A 253 43.10 18.65 -8.92
N ASN A 254 43.25 17.64 -8.06
CA ASN A 254 44.54 17.06 -7.70
C ASN A 254 45.03 15.97 -8.68
N ILE A 255 44.27 15.67 -9.73
CA ILE A 255 44.63 14.70 -10.76
C ILE A 255 45.02 15.48 -12.02
N ASP A 256 46.27 15.30 -12.45
CA ASP A 256 46.90 15.97 -13.60
C ASP A 256 46.38 15.42 -14.95
N LEU A 257 45.06 15.54 -15.18
CA LEU A 257 44.40 15.12 -16.41
C LEU A 257 43.25 16.09 -16.71
N ASP A 258 43.36 16.80 -17.85
CA ASP A 258 42.27 17.54 -18.48
C ASP A 258 41.03 16.64 -18.63
N ARG A 259 40.07 16.82 -17.74
CA ARG A 259 38.81 16.08 -17.71
C ARG A 259 37.67 17.08 -17.59
N GLU A 260 37.54 17.94 -18.60
CA GLU A 260 36.42 18.89 -18.71
C GLU A 260 35.07 18.19 -18.48
N ASP A 261 34.93 16.93 -18.92
CA ASP A 261 33.75 16.08 -18.69
C ASP A 261 33.43 15.84 -17.20
N LEU A 262 34.45 15.65 -16.35
CA LEU A 262 34.25 15.47 -14.90
C LEU A 262 33.81 16.78 -14.25
N VAL A 263 34.47 17.88 -14.62
CA VAL A 263 34.13 19.21 -14.11
C VAL A 263 32.70 19.58 -14.51
N ALA A 264 32.28 19.29 -15.74
CA ALA A 264 30.93 19.53 -16.23
C ALA A 264 29.87 18.77 -15.40
N GLU A 265 30.10 17.50 -15.08
CA GLU A 265 29.15 16.72 -14.26
C GLU A 265 29.13 17.17 -12.80
N VAL A 266 30.27 17.59 -12.23
CA VAL A 266 30.33 18.20 -10.88
C VAL A 266 29.53 19.50 -10.83
N VAL A 267 29.72 20.39 -11.81
CA VAL A 267 28.98 21.66 -11.91
C VAL A 267 27.48 21.41 -12.02
N LYS A 268 27.08 20.44 -12.84
CA LYS A 268 25.68 20.04 -13.01
C LYS A 268 25.05 19.56 -11.70
N ILE A 269 25.77 18.79 -10.89
CA ILE A 269 25.31 18.39 -9.55
C ILE A 269 25.14 19.61 -8.64
N LYS A 270 26.13 20.52 -8.61
CA LYS A 270 26.07 21.73 -7.78
C LYS A 270 24.91 22.66 -8.17
N MET A 271 24.68 22.85 -9.46
CA MET A 271 23.54 23.63 -9.97
C MET A 271 22.22 23.01 -9.53
N GLU A 272 22.06 21.70 -9.71
CA GLU A 272 20.84 20.99 -9.32
C GLU A 272 20.63 21.05 -7.79
N LEU A 273 21.68 20.84 -6.98
CA LEU A 273 21.65 21.03 -5.53
C LEU A 273 21.50 22.51 -5.13
N GLY A 274 21.63 23.48 -6.03
CA GLY A 274 21.38 24.89 -5.80
C GLY A 274 19.91 25.26 -5.93
N SER A 275 19.16 24.53 -6.75
CA SER A 275 17.76 24.77 -7.05
C SER A 275 16.87 24.66 -5.81
N GLN A 276 15.70 25.31 -5.86
CA GLN A 276 14.65 25.19 -4.83
C GLN A 276 14.12 23.75 -4.79
N TYR A 277 13.82 23.18 -5.96
CA TYR A 277 13.43 21.78 -6.14
C TYR A 277 14.45 21.09 -7.04
N GLN A 278 14.86 19.87 -6.67
CA GLN A 278 15.92 19.12 -7.34
C GLN A 278 15.36 17.93 -8.11
N GLN A 279 15.99 17.59 -9.24
CA GLN A 279 15.71 16.39 -10.03
C GLN A 279 16.68 15.26 -9.65
N PRO A 280 16.26 14.27 -8.83
CA PRO A 280 17.18 13.22 -8.37
C PRO A 280 17.76 12.39 -9.51
N LYS A 281 17.02 12.27 -10.63
CA LYS A 281 17.50 11.59 -11.83
C LYS A 281 18.71 12.30 -12.46
N VAL A 282 18.72 13.63 -12.49
CA VAL A 282 19.83 14.43 -13.02
C VAL A 282 21.06 14.22 -12.14
N ILE A 283 20.89 14.38 -10.83
CA ILE A 283 21.96 14.17 -9.83
C ILE A 283 22.51 12.73 -9.92
N LYS A 284 21.63 11.73 -9.94
CA LYS A 284 22.00 10.31 -10.09
C LYS A 284 22.71 10.03 -11.40
N SER A 285 22.26 10.62 -12.51
CA SER A 285 22.91 10.44 -13.81
C SER A 285 24.32 11.03 -13.82
N ALA A 286 24.50 12.20 -13.20
CA ALA A 286 25.79 12.86 -13.11
C ALA A 286 26.78 12.09 -12.21
N PHE A 287 26.33 11.60 -11.07
CA PHE A 287 27.13 10.72 -10.22
C PHE A 287 27.55 9.42 -10.94
N ASN A 288 26.63 8.78 -11.67
CA ASN A 288 26.98 7.60 -12.46
C ASN A 288 27.92 7.92 -13.63
N ALA A 289 27.79 9.09 -14.26
CA ALA A 289 28.72 9.55 -15.28
C ALA A 289 30.13 9.74 -14.70
N ILE A 290 30.24 10.42 -13.54
CA ILE A 290 31.52 10.56 -12.81
C ILE A 290 32.14 9.18 -12.55
N LYS A 291 31.36 8.23 -12.02
CA LYS A 291 31.82 6.85 -11.77
C LYS A 291 32.29 6.14 -13.04
N GLY A 292 31.67 6.41 -14.19
CA GLY A 292 32.08 5.85 -15.48
C GLY A 292 33.33 6.50 -16.08
N ILE A 293 33.57 7.77 -15.81
CA ILE A 293 34.71 8.53 -16.36
C ILE A 293 35.99 8.30 -15.54
N VAL A 294 35.89 8.14 -14.22
CA VAL A 294 37.06 7.91 -13.36
C VAL A 294 37.67 6.53 -13.58
N ILE A 295 38.97 6.48 -13.85
CA ILE A 295 39.73 5.24 -14.14
C ILE A 295 41.01 5.24 -13.30
N GLY A 296 41.53 4.06 -12.96
CA GLY A 296 42.84 3.90 -12.31
C GLY A 296 42.84 4.33 -10.84
N VAL A 297 43.94 4.93 -10.38
CA VAL A 297 44.13 5.30 -8.95
C VAL A 297 43.06 6.29 -8.46
N ALA A 298 42.56 7.17 -9.33
CA ALA A 298 41.49 8.11 -9.03
C ALA A 298 40.16 7.40 -8.70
N ALA A 299 39.86 6.29 -9.40
CA ALA A 299 38.62 5.54 -9.20
C ALA A 299 38.53 4.97 -7.78
N ASN A 300 39.65 4.56 -7.17
CA ASN A 300 39.68 4.03 -5.81
C ASN A 300 39.29 5.06 -4.74
N ARG A 301 39.47 6.36 -5.02
CA ARG A 301 39.12 7.44 -4.08
C ARG A 301 37.73 8.02 -4.36
N ILE A 302 37.35 8.13 -5.64
CA ILE A 302 36.10 8.79 -6.05
C ILE A 302 34.90 7.83 -6.02
N THR A 303 35.07 6.56 -6.41
CA THR A 303 33.96 5.59 -6.48
C THR A 303 33.22 5.40 -5.14
N PRO A 304 33.90 5.26 -3.98
CA PRO A 304 33.22 5.12 -2.70
C PRO A 304 32.38 6.36 -2.31
N LEU A 305 32.86 7.56 -2.70
CA LEU A 305 32.13 8.81 -2.49
C LEU A 305 30.86 8.86 -3.35
N VAL A 306 30.97 8.47 -4.62
CA VAL A 306 29.83 8.37 -5.52
C VAL A 306 28.79 7.37 -4.99
N ASP A 307 29.23 6.18 -4.56
CA ASP A 307 28.30 5.15 -4.05
C ASP A 307 27.58 5.63 -2.78
N SER A 308 28.28 6.33 -1.88
CA SER A 308 27.68 6.95 -0.70
C SER A 308 26.63 8.00 -1.08
N ALA A 309 26.92 8.86 -2.07
CA ALA A 309 25.95 9.84 -2.55
C ALA A 309 24.71 9.19 -3.19
N LEU A 310 24.89 8.09 -3.91
CA LEU A 310 23.78 7.32 -4.50
C LEU A 310 22.91 6.66 -3.43
N GLU A 311 23.47 6.19 -2.32
CA GLU A 311 22.70 5.68 -1.19
C GLU A 311 21.92 6.78 -0.47
N ILE A 312 22.53 7.95 -0.24
CA ILE A 312 21.81 9.10 0.33
C ILE A 312 20.62 9.47 -0.56
N LEU A 313 20.82 9.54 -1.88
CA LEU A 313 19.75 9.82 -2.84
C LEU A 313 18.61 8.77 -2.82
N LYS A 314 18.91 7.49 -2.59
CA LYS A 314 17.88 6.45 -2.46
C LYS A 314 16.99 6.64 -1.23
N GLN A 315 17.49 7.28 -0.19
CA GLN A 315 16.71 7.58 1.02
C GLN A 315 15.81 8.81 0.87
N GLN A 316 15.96 9.57 -0.22
CA GLN A 316 15.18 10.79 -0.51
C GLN A 316 14.05 10.55 -1.53
N ILE A 317 13.95 9.36 -2.11
CA ILE A 317 12.99 8.96 -3.16
C ILE A 317 12.17 7.79 -2.62
#